data_AF-A0A1M5AH93-F1
#
_entry.id   AF-A0A1M5AH93-F1
#
_cell.length_a   1.000
_cell.length_b   1.000
_cell.length_c   1.000
_cell.angle_alpha   90.00
_cell.angle_beta   90.00
_cell.angle_gamma   90.00
#
_symmetry.space_group_name_H-M   'P 1'
#
loop_
_entity.id
_entity.type
_entity.pdbx_description
1 polymer ?
#
loop_
_entity_poly.entity_id
_entity_poly.type
_entity_poly.pdbx_seq_one_letter_code
_entity_poly.pdbx_strand_id
1 'polypeptide(L)'
;MTESTATPISHRQSLPLEPFDILARASAMGRTLVGVRAPGALLERIGVFDGVKLEGGLLVAENEKARTVIDPSVIASIVADVSETPHDTVLTYVDFLDADGVSVIKVTALEGPEKFNAALAAFARAPLPYVPPLPRTTVPVDSGDIGGVPLVAASASGAGVTLAVRRPGAEQSWTGALEAIKFGHSYVNVIQADVHLHLAARAVAAWNRAPMGDGIALSATDEAGQLIGLTVSGPRHAFEAVAETV
;
A
#
# COMPACT_ATOMS: atom_id res chain seq x y z
N MET A 1 -21.48 21.17 -13.22
CA MET A 1 -21.52 19.86 -12.52
C MET A 1 -22.08 20.11 -11.15
N THR A 2 -23.28 19.64 -10.86
CA THR A 2 -23.88 19.73 -9.52
C THR A 2 -23.20 18.69 -8.64
N GLU A 3 -22.46 19.13 -7.61
CA GLU A 3 -21.98 18.24 -6.56
C GLU A 3 -23.19 17.58 -5.90
N SER A 4 -23.22 16.25 -5.89
CA SER A 4 -24.20 15.49 -5.13
C SER A 4 -23.98 15.76 -3.65
N THR A 5 -25.01 16.26 -2.97
CA THR A 5 -25.02 16.52 -1.52
C THR A 5 -25.36 15.28 -0.69
N ALA A 6 -25.50 14.11 -1.32
CA ALA A 6 -25.76 12.86 -0.60
C ALA A 6 -24.47 12.37 0.06
N THR A 7 -24.49 12.23 1.38
CA THR A 7 -23.43 11.52 2.12
C THR A 7 -23.27 10.13 1.51
N PRO A 8 -22.04 9.73 1.09
CA PRO A 8 -21.81 8.39 0.57
C PRO A 8 -22.30 7.34 1.57
N ILE A 9 -22.91 6.27 1.08
CA ILE A 9 -23.33 5.16 1.95
C ILE A 9 -22.05 4.48 2.46
N SER A 10 -21.85 4.50 3.77
CA SER A 10 -20.74 3.85 4.47
C SER A 10 -21.28 3.08 5.67
N HIS A 11 -20.91 1.81 5.76
CA HIS A 11 -21.29 0.91 6.84
C HIS A 11 -20.08 0.61 7.72
N ARG A 12 -19.52 1.67 8.30
CA ARG A 12 -18.33 1.59 9.16
C ARG A 12 -18.66 0.89 10.47
N GLN A 13 -17.85 -0.09 10.85
CA GLN A 13 -18.03 -0.91 12.05
C GLN A 13 -16.69 -1.13 12.76
N SER A 14 -16.66 -1.08 14.08
CA SER A 14 -15.50 -1.54 14.84
C SER A 14 -15.44 -3.06 14.86
N LEU A 15 -14.22 -3.59 14.90
CA LEU A 15 -13.91 -4.99 15.15
C LEU A 15 -13.16 -5.13 16.49
N PRO A 16 -13.12 -6.33 17.11
CA PRO A 16 -12.29 -6.60 18.28
C PRO A 16 -10.81 -6.34 17.97
N LEU A 17 -10.03 -5.97 18.98
CA LEU A 17 -8.59 -5.74 18.84
C LEU A 17 -7.83 -7.07 18.78
N GLU A 18 -8.11 -7.86 17.75
CA GLU A 18 -7.54 -9.19 17.50
C GLU A 18 -6.87 -9.22 16.11
N PRO A 19 -5.74 -8.50 15.90
CA PRO A 19 -5.18 -8.34 14.56
C PRO A 19 -4.83 -9.65 13.86
N PHE A 20 -4.26 -10.60 14.61
CA PHE A 20 -3.88 -11.91 14.10
C PHE A 20 -5.10 -12.68 13.57
N ASP A 21 -6.15 -12.82 14.39
CA ASP A 21 -7.33 -13.60 14.05
C ASP A 21 -8.08 -13.01 12.85
N ILE A 22 -8.14 -11.68 12.74
CA ILE A 22 -8.79 -10.98 11.63
C ILE A 22 -7.97 -11.14 10.35
N LEU A 23 -6.65 -10.92 10.39
CA LEU A 23 -5.77 -11.10 9.22
C LEU A 23 -5.73 -12.56 8.76
N ALA A 24 -5.86 -13.53 9.67
CA ALA A 24 -5.99 -14.94 9.32
C ALA A 24 -7.27 -15.26 8.51
N ARG A 25 -8.28 -14.37 8.49
CA ARG A 25 -9.48 -14.52 7.65
C ARG A 25 -9.34 -13.91 6.25
N ALA A 26 -8.27 -13.18 5.97
CA ALA A 26 -8.12 -12.47 4.70
C ALA A 26 -8.22 -13.40 3.47
N SER A 27 -7.76 -14.66 3.57
CA SER A 27 -7.87 -15.64 2.48
C SER A 27 -9.33 -16.00 2.16
N ALA A 28 -10.21 -15.99 3.16
CA ALA A 28 -11.65 -16.24 2.98
C ALA A 28 -12.38 -15.05 2.34
N MET A 29 -11.76 -13.88 2.27
CA MET A 29 -12.29 -12.71 1.54
C MET A 29 -12.12 -12.84 0.02
N GLY A 30 -11.42 -13.88 -0.46
CA GLY A 30 -11.10 -14.08 -1.88
C GLY A 30 -9.85 -13.31 -2.29
N ARG A 31 -9.86 -12.74 -3.50
CA ARG A 31 -8.83 -11.79 -3.92
C ARG A 31 -8.92 -10.52 -3.07
N THR A 32 -7.76 -10.07 -2.61
CA THR A 32 -7.59 -8.88 -1.79
C THR A 32 -6.57 -7.93 -2.42
N LEU A 33 -6.65 -6.69 -1.98
CA LEU A 33 -5.64 -5.67 -2.16
C LEU A 33 -5.20 -5.26 -0.76
N VAL A 34 -3.92 -5.50 -0.44
CA VAL A 34 -3.33 -5.21 0.87
C VAL A 34 -2.36 -4.07 0.75
N GLY A 35 -2.72 -2.92 1.33
CA GLY A 35 -1.98 -1.67 1.20
C GLY A 35 -1.23 -1.29 2.47
N VAL A 36 0.03 -0.88 2.32
CA VAL A 36 0.81 -0.17 3.34
C VAL A 36 1.16 1.21 2.79
N ARG A 37 0.86 2.24 3.58
CA ARG A 37 1.08 3.65 3.23
C ARG A 37 2.22 4.24 4.04
N ALA A 38 3.18 4.85 3.36
CA ALA A 38 4.15 5.76 3.95
C ALA A 38 3.93 7.18 3.40
N PRO A 39 4.63 8.21 3.90
CA PRO A 39 4.55 9.56 3.34
C PRO A 39 4.70 9.55 1.81
N GLY A 40 3.68 10.02 1.10
CA GLY A 40 3.68 10.09 -0.36
C GLY A 40 3.64 8.77 -1.13
N ALA A 41 3.78 7.60 -0.50
CA ALA A 41 3.84 6.31 -1.18
C ALA A 41 2.81 5.32 -0.61
N LEU A 42 2.11 4.62 -1.51
CA LEU A 42 1.22 3.51 -1.18
C LEU A 42 1.62 2.30 -2.02
N LEU A 43 2.06 1.24 -1.36
CA LEU A 43 2.34 -0.04 -2.01
C LEU A 43 1.22 -1.01 -1.66
N GLU A 44 0.61 -1.58 -2.69
CA GLU A 44 -0.51 -2.51 -2.57
C GLU A 44 -0.15 -3.84 -3.22
N ARG A 45 -0.27 -4.92 -2.45
CA ARG A 45 -0.16 -6.29 -2.97
C ARG A 45 -1.54 -6.78 -3.37
N ILE A 46 -1.65 -7.38 -4.56
CA ILE A 46 -2.93 -7.86 -5.08
C ILE A 46 -2.87 -9.37 -5.27
N GLY A 47 -3.93 -10.04 -4.83
CA GLY A 47 -4.06 -11.49 -4.95
C GLY A 47 -4.72 -12.10 -3.73
N VAL A 48 -4.57 -13.42 -3.59
CA VAL A 48 -4.99 -14.10 -2.37
C VAL A 48 -3.98 -13.75 -1.28
N PHE A 49 -4.48 -13.22 -0.16
CA PHE A 49 -3.67 -12.98 1.03
C PHE A 49 -3.90 -14.16 1.98
N ASP A 50 -2.97 -15.10 2.02
CA ASP A 50 -3.09 -16.37 2.78
C ASP A 50 -3.17 -16.21 4.31
N GLY A 51 -3.18 -14.96 4.79
CA GLY A 51 -3.13 -14.60 6.19
C GLY A 51 -1.69 -14.32 6.65
N VAL A 52 -1.53 -14.25 7.96
CA VAL A 52 -0.26 -13.97 8.63
C VAL A 52 0.12 -15.10 9.57
N LYS A 53 1.42 -15.24 9.85
CA LYS A 53 1.98 -16.06 10.91
C LYS A 53 2.56 -15.16 11.99
N LEU A 54 2.56 -15.63 13.24
CA LEU A 54 3.23 -14.95 14.33
C LEU A 54 4.70 -15.39 14.41
N GLU A 55 5.61 -14.47 14.18
CA GLU A 55 7.06 -14.71 14.17
C GLU A 55 7.77 -13.64 15.00
N GLY A 56 8.40 -14.03 16.11
CA GLY A 56 9.13 -13.09 16.97
C GLY A 56 8.29 -11.92 17.50
N GLY A 57 6.98 -12.12 17.68
CA GLY A 57 6.03 -11.07 18.10
C GLY A 57 5.46 -10.22 16.96
N LEU A 58 5.91 -10.43 15.73
CA LEU A 58 5.43 -9.75 14.53
C LEU A 58 4.47 -10.64 13.74
N LEU A 59 3.55 -10.02 13.01
CA LEU A 59 2.70 -10.72 12.05
C LEU A 59 3.34 -10.66 10.67
N VAL A 60 3.61 -11.82 10.08
CA VAL A 60 4.34 -11.96 8.81
C VAL A 60 3.48 -12.70 7.79
N ALA A 61 3.29 -12.10 6.62
CA ALA A 61 2.75 -12.76 5.44
C ALA A 61 3.82 -12.75 4.35
N GLU A 62 4.13 -13.91 3.76
CA GLU A 62 5.18 -14.02 2.76
C GLU A 62 4.80 -15.03 1.68
N ASN A 63 5.17 -14.71 0.44
CA ASN A 63 5.16 -15.63 -0.69
C ASN A 63 6.40 -15.39 -1.56
N GLU A 64 6.53 -16.08 -2.69
CA GLU A 64 7.70 -16.01 -3.57
C GLU A 64 8.09 -14.58 -3.97
N LYS A 65 7.10 -13.68 -4.13
CA LYS A 65 7.34 -12.33 -4.62
C LYS A 65 7.23 -11.26 -3.56
N ALA A 66 6.57 -11.49 -2.44
CA ALA A 66 6.16 -10.41 -1.56
C ALA A 66 6.19 -10.80 -0.10
N ARG A 67 6.46 -9.79 0.73
CA ARG A 67 6.52 -9.93 2.18
C ARG A 67 5.82 -8.74 2.84
N THR A 68 4.99 -9.01 3.83
CA THR A 68 4.31 -8.01 4.66
C THR A 68 4.62 -8.32 6.12
N VAL A 69 5.11 -7.34 6.86
CA VAL A 69 5.39 -7.42 8.29
C VAL A 69 4.58 -6.37 9.01
N ILE A 70 3.94 -6.74 10.11
CA ILE A 70 3.11 -5.85 10.91
C ILE A 70 3.50 -6.05 12.37
N ASP A 71 3.75 -4.96 13.08
CA ASP A 71 3.84 -4.96 14.54
C ASP A 71 2.42 -4.83 15.10
N PRO A 72 1.86 -5.89 15.70
CA PRO A 72 0.48 -5.81 16.21
C PRO A 72 0.37 -4.86 17.40
N SER A 73 1.47 -4.50 18.08
CA SER A 73 1.45 -3.63 19.26
C SER A 73 1.14 -2.17 18.94
N VAL A 74 1.33 -1.73 17.68
CA VAL A 74 1.00 -0.37 17.26
C VAL A 74 -0.48 -0.19 16.91
N ILE A 75 -1.22 -1.28 16.77
CA ILE A 75 -2.63 -1.25 16.34
C ILE A 75 -3.49 -0.90 17.55
N ALA A 76 -4.20 0.22 17.47
CA ALA A 76 -5.08 0.71 18.52
C ALA A 76 -6.57 0.50 18.19
N SER A 77 -6.92 0.38 16.90
CA SER A 77 -8.29 0.07 16.49
C SER A 77 -8.34 -0.64 15.15
N ILE A 78 -9.42 -1.39 14.93
CA ILE A 78 -9.66 -2.13 13.67
C ILE A 78 -11.07 -1.80 13.21
N VAL A 79 -11.19 -1.42 11.94
CA VAL A 79 -12.44 -0.96 11.34
C VAL A 79 -12.75 -1.78 10.11
N ALA A 80 -13.96 -2.34 10.05
CA ALA A 80 -14.54 -2.86 8.83
C ALA A 80 -15.44 -1.79 8.19
N ASP A 81 -15.49 -1.73 6.86
CA ASP A 81 -16.39 -0.85 6.15
C ASP A 81 -16.83 -1.47 4.82
N VAL A 82 -18.07 -1.19 4.46
CA VAL A 82 -18.66 -1.41 3.15
C VAL A 82 -19.18 -0.05 2.71
N SER A 83 -18.50 0.55 1.75
CA SER A 83 -18.79 1.91 1.30
C SER A 83 -19.03 1.98 -0.19
N GLU A 84 -20.03 2.73 -0.61
CA GLU A 84 -20.23 3.10 -2.00
C GLU A 84 -19.29 4.25 -2.37
N THR A 85 -18.56 4.09 -3.47
CA THR A 85 -17.78 5.18 -4.06
C THR A 85 -18.61 5.95 -5.08
N PRO A 86 -18.25 7.20 -5.41
CA PRO A 86 -18.95 8.02 -6.42
C PRO A 86 -19.04 7.42 -7.83
N HIS A 87 -18.43 6.26 -8.09
CA HIS A 87 -18.45 5.54 -9.37
C HIS A 87 -19.22 4.21 -9.28
N ASP A 88 -20.19 4.11 -8.37
CA ASP A 88 -21.00 2.92 -8.09
C ASP A 88 -20.17 1.66 -7.74
N THR A 89 -18.90 1.84 -7.36
CA THR A 89 -18.05 0.74 -6.93
C THR A 89 -18.16 0.62 -5.42
N VAL A 90 -18.58 -0.56 -4.95
CA VAL A 90 -18.58 -0.90 -3.53
C VAL A 90 -17.16 -1.25 -3.11
N LEU A 91 -16.62 -0.52 -2.13
CA LEU A 91 -15.35 -0.83 -1.47
C LEU A 91 -15.61 -1.52 -0.14
N THR A 92 -15.11 -2.74 -0.01
CA THR A 92 -15.18 -3.56 1.21
C THR A 92 -13.80 -3.72 1.78
N TYR A 93 -13.55 -3.25 3.01
CA TYR A 93 -12.22 -3.29 3.59
C TYR A 93 -12.19 -3.45 5.11
N VAL A 94 -11.07 -3.99 5.60
CA VAL A 94 -10.62 -3.88 6.99
C VAL A 94 -9.43 -2.93 7.03
N ASP A 95 -9.48 -1.94 7.90
CA ASP A 95 -8.40 -0.98 8.16
C ASP A 95 -7.88 -1.17 9.59
N PHE A 96 -6.58 -1.31 9.74
CA PHE A 96 -5.90 -1.46 11.03
C PHE A 96 -5.22 -0.13 11.32
N LEU A 97 -5.66 0.55 12.37
CA LEU A 97 -5.28 1.93 12.66
C LEU A 97 -4.39 2.00 13.89
N ASP A 98 -3.43 2.92 13.89
CA ASP A 98 -2.64 3.25 15.07
C ASP A 98 -3.41 4.16 16.06
N ALA A 99 -2.73 4.57 17.13
CA ALA A 99 -3.30 5.41 18.18
C ALA A 99 -3.78 6.79 17.69
N ASP A 100 -3.23 7.28 16.57
CA ASP A 100 -3.61 8.55 15.95
C ASP A 100 -4.74 8.37 14.91
N GLY A 101 -5.21 7.13 14.73
CA GLY A 101 -6.22 6.78 13.73
C GLY A 101 -5.67 6.70 12.30
N VAL A 102 -4.35 6.61 12.15
CA VAL A 102 -3.68 6.49 10.84
C VAL A 102 -3.59 5.02 10.45
N SER A 103 -3.89 4.73 9.18
CA SER A 103 -3.82 3.36 8.63
C SER A 103 -2.39 2.80 8.69
N VAL A 104 -2.25 1.70 9.43
CA VAL A 104 -1.05 0.86 9.50
C VAL A 104 -0.99 -0.05 8.29
N ILE A 105 -2.09 -0.76 8.05
CA ILE A 105 -2.31 -1.65 6.92
C ILE A 105 -3.81 -1.70 6.62
N LYS A 106 -4.14 -1.81 5.34
CA LYS A 106 -5.53 -1.92 4.88
C LYS A 106 -5.71 -3.14 3.98
N VAL A 107 -6.69 -3.98 4.29
CA VAL A 107 -7.06 -5.16 3.49
C VAL A 107 -8.39 -4.87 2.81
N THR A 108 -8.37 -4.68 1.49
CA THR A 108 -9.57 -4.48 0.68
C THR A 108 -9.95 -5.79 0.01
N ALA A 109 -11.16 -6.29 0.24
CA ALA A 109 -11.70 -7.43 -0.49
C ALA A 109 -12.19 -6.99 -1.87
N LEU A 110 -11.80 -7.72 -2.92
CA LEU A 110 -12.11 -7.37 -4.31
C LEU A 110 -13.30 -8.17 -4.88
N GLU A 111 -13.82 -9.14 -4.13
CA GLU A 111 -14.92 -10.01 -4.55
C GLU A 111 -16.27 -9.64 -3.94
N GLY A 112 -16.37 -8.43 -3.39
CA GLY A 112 -17.63 -7.86 -2.92
C GLY A 112 -17.97 -8.16 -1.44
N PRO A 113 -19.08 -7.56 -0.97
CA PRO A 113 -19.45 -7.57 0.44
C PRO A 113 -19.88 -8.94 0.96
N GLU A 114 -20.33 -9.87 0.13
CA GLU A 114 -20.80 -11.19 0.56
C GLU A 114 -19.66 -12.03 1.14
N LYS A 115 -18.55 -12.18 0.40
CA LYS A 115 -17.37 -12.91 0.87
C LYS A 115 -16.71 -12.20 2.05
N PHE A 116 -16.63 -10.87 1.99
CA PHE A 116 -16.12 -10.05 3.08
C PHE A 116 -16.89 -10.28 4.39
N ASN A 117 -18.22 -10.20 4.35
CA ASN A 117 -19.06 -10.41 5.53
C ASN A 117 -19.02 -11.85 6.04
N ALA A 118 -18.96 -12.84 5.15
CA ALA A 118 -18.82 -14.24 5.52
C ALA A 118 -17.49 -14.50 6.25
N ALA A 119 -16.39 -13.94 5.74
CA ALA A 119 -15.07 -14.06 6.36
C ALA A 119 -15.01 -13.47 7.77
N LEU A 120 -15.79 -12.41 8.03
CA LEU A 120 -15.83 -11.70 9.31
C LEU A 120 -17.00 -12.10 10.22
N ALA A 121 -17.79 -13.11 9.84
CA ALA A 121 -19.05 -13.45 10.54
C ALA A 121 -18.86 -13.83 12.03
N ALA A 122 -17.68 -14.31 12.40
CA ALA A 122 -17.36 -14.72 13.77
C ALA A 122 -17.01 -13.56 14.72
N PHE A 123 -16.75 -12.36 14.20
CA PHE A 123 -16.34 -11.22 15.01
C PHE A 123 -17.52 -10.34 15.39
N ALA A 124 -17.55 -9.93 16.67
CA ALA A 124 -18.50 -8.93 17.14
C ALA A 124 -18.24 -7.59 16.41
N ARG A 125 -19.30 -6.91 15.99
CA ARG A 125 -19.22 -5.64 15.26
C ARG A 125 -20.14 -4.61 15.88
N ALA A 126 -19.64 -3.39 16.06
CA ALA A 126 -20.46 -2.26 16.51
C ALA A 126 -20.38 -1.12 15.49
N PRO A 127 -21.49 -0.41 15.21
CA PRO A 127 -21.49 0.67 14.23
C PRO A 127 -20.59 1.83 14.66
N LEU A 128 -19.94 2.45 13.69
CA LEU A 128 -19.12 3.66 13.84
C LEU A 128 -19.69 4.79 12.98
N PRO A 129 -19.44 6.06 13.36
CA PRO A 129 -19.79 7.19 12.51
C PRO A 129 -19.00 7.16 11.19
N TYR A 130 -19.60 7.73 10.16
CA TYR A 130 -18.93 7.99 8.88
C TYR A 130 -17.69 8.87 9.08
N VAL A 131 -16.63 8.55 8.35
CA VAL A 131 -15.43 9.37 8.26
C VAL A 131 -15.20 9.70 6.77
N PRO A 132 -15.14 10.98 6.39
CA PRO A 132 -14.88 11.34 5.01
C PRO A 132 -13.50 10.87 4.57
N PRO A 133 -13.33 10.46 3.30
CA PRO A 133 -12.02 10.09 2.78
C PRO A 133 -11.07 11.29 2.85
N LEU A 134 -9.77 11.00 3.02
CA LEU A 134 -8.74 12.03 2.94
C LEU A 134 -8.76 12.70 1.56
N PRO A 135 -8.53 14.03 1.48
CA PRO A 135 -8.40 14.73 0.21
C PRO A 135 -7.32 14.07 -0.66
N ARG A 136 -7.62 13.91 -1.94
CA ARG A 136 -6.63 13.45 -2.93
C ARG A 136 -5.73 14.62 -3.32
N THR A 137 -4.44 14.35 -3.53
CA THR A 137 -3.54 15.34 -4.13
C THR A 137 -4.01 15.71 -5.54
N THR A 138 -3.97 16.99 -5.86
CA THR A 138 -4.25 17.54 -7.19
C THR A 138 -2.98 18.03 -7.89
N VAL A 139 -1.81 17.75 -7.31
CA VAL A 139 -0.52 18.15 -7.86
C VAL A 139 -0.30 17.39 -9.17
N PRO A 140 -0.14 18.08 -10.32
CA PRO A 140 0.11 17.42 -11.59
C PRO A 140 1.38 16.58 -11.56
N VAL A 141 1.37 15.48 -12.31
CA VAL A 141 2.52 14.59 -12.47
C VAL A 141 2.79 14.40 -13.96
N ASP A 142 4.07 14.38 -14.33
CA ASP A 142 4.53 14.09 -15.68
C ASP A 142 5.79 13.22 -15.65
N SER A 143 6.28 12.84 -16.82
CA SER A 143 7.45 11.96 -16.97
C SER A 143 8.77 12.55 -16.44
N GLY A 144 8.81 13.84 -16.11
CA GLY A 144 9.94 14.51 -15.47
C GLY A 144 9.93 14.45 -13.94
N ASP A 145 8.90 13.86 -13.32
CA ASP A 145 8.87 13.69 -11.86
C ASP A 145 10.02 12.76 -11.40
N ILE A 146 10.85 13.28 -10.48
CA ILE A 146 12.06 12.60 -10.01
C ILE A 146 11.75 11.31 -9.23
N GLY A 147 10.55 11.21 -8.65
CA GLY A 147 10.06 9.97 -8.03
C GLY A 147 9.91 8.83 -9.04
N GLY A 148 9.74 9.12 -10.33
CA GLY A 148 9.64 8.11 -11.37
C GLY A 148 10.98 7.58 -11.89
N VAL A 149 12.10 8.26 -11.64
CA VAL A 149 13.38 7.96 -12.31
C VAL A 149 13.86 6.52 -12.08
N PRO A 150 13.93 6.00 -10.84
CA PRO A 150 14.35 4.60 -10.62
C PRO A 150 13.37 3.58 -11.18
N LEU A 151 12.07 3.89 -11.14
CA LEU A 151 11.02 3.00 -11.62
C LEU A 151 11.07 2.85 -13.14
N VAL A 152 11.28 3.96 -13.85
CA VAL A 152 11.45 3.98 -15.32
C VAL A 152 12.72 3.24 -15.72
N ALA A 153 13.84 3.46 -15.03
CA ALA A 153 15.09 2.76 -15.30
C ALA A 153 14.94 1.23 -15.08
N ALA A 154 14.36 0.84 -13.96
CA ALA A 154 14.10 -0.57 -13.65
C ALA A 154 13.19 -1.22 -14.69
N SER A 155 12.10 -0.56 -15.07
CA SER A 155 11.19 -1.05 -16.11
C SER A 155 11.89 -1.20 -17.47
N ALA A 156 12.68 -0.21 -17.89
CA ALA A 156 13.41 -0.25 -19.15
C ALA A 156 14.46 -1.36 -19.20
N SER A 157 15.07 -1.71 -18.05
CA SER A 157 16.05 -2.79 -17.97
C SER A 157 15.44 -4.20 -18.07
N GLY A 158 14.16 -4.35 -17.72
CA GLY A 158 13.49 -5.65 -17.56
C GLY A 158 13.99 -6.49 -16.38
N ALA A 159 14.90 -5.97 -15.56
CA ALA A 159 15.44 -6.66 -14.40
C ALA A 159 14.40 -6.80 -13.28
N GLY A 160 14.54 -7.87 -12.50
CA GLY A 160 13.79 -8.01 -11.25
C GLY A 160 14.27 -6.99 -10.21
N VAL A 161 13.35 -6.21 -9.66
CA VAL A 161 13.60 -5.24 -8.59
C VAL A 161 12.63 -5.48 -7.43
N THR A 162 13.02 -5.04 -6.24
CA THR A 162 12.18 -5.00 -5.05
C THR A 162 11.68 -3.58 -4.83
N LEU A 163 10.36 -3.42 -4.75
CA LEU A 163 9.70 -2.24 -4.21
C LEU A 163 9.42 -2.49 -2.73
N ALA A 164 9.82 -1.59 -1.85
CA ALA A 164 9.54 -1.70 -0.42
C ALA A 164 8.98 -0.38 0.12
N VAL A 165 7.92 -0.47 0.92
CA VAL A 165 7.37 0.64 1.68
C VAL A 165 7.39 0.28 3.16
N ARG A 166 7.95 1.19 3.97
CA ARG A 166 8.04 1.06 5.42
C ARG A 166 7.42 2.29 6.10
N ARG A 167 6.65 2.02 7.15
CA ARG A 167 6.19 3.00 8.13
C ARG A 167 6.38 2.45 9.54
N PRO A 168 6.23 3.25 10.61
CA PRO A 168 6.18 2.71 11.96
C PRO A 168 5.15 1.57 12.07
N GLY A 169 5.58 0.38 12.50
CA GLY A 169 4.71 -0.77 12.71
C GLY A 169 4.22 -1.52 11.47
N ALA A 170 4.63 -1.15 10.25
CA ALA A 170 4.37 -1.97 9.07
C ALA A 170 5.44 -1.83 7.98
N GLU A 171 5.73 -2.94 7.31
CA GLU A 171 6.56 -3.01 6.11
C GLU A 171 5.87 -3.89 5.08
N GLN A 172 5.93 -3.48 3.81
CA GLN A 172 5.53 -4.32 2.70
C GLN A 172 6.57 -4.24 1.59
N SER A 173 6.90 -5.38 1.00
CA SER A 173 7.76 -5.47 -0.17
C SER A 173 7.16 -6.38 -1.23
N TRP A 174 7.51 -6.09 -2.48
CA TRP A 174 7.22 -6.90 -3.65
C TRP A 174 8.45 -6.93 -4.56
N THR A 175 8.74 -8.08 -5.15
CA THR A 175 9.88 -8.33 -6.03
C THR A 175 9.41 -8.89 -7.38
N GLY A 176 9.87 -8.27 -8.46
CA GLY A 176 9.60 -8.70 -9.82
C GLY A 176 10.05 -7.67 -10.86
N ALA A 177 9.84 -7.97 -12.13
CA ALA A 177 10.10 -7.02 -13.21
C ALA A 177 8.95 -5.99 -13.30
N LEU A 178 9.30 -4.72 -13.54
CA LEU A 178 8.31 -3.65 -13.75
C LEU A 178 7.93 -3.56 -15.22
N GLU A 179 6.64 -3.74 -15.53
CA GLU A 179 6.15 -3.76 -16.91
C GLU A 179 6.04 -2.36 -17.52
N ALA A 180 5.35 -1.44 -16.83
CA ALA A 180 5.16 -0.08 -17.31
C ALA A 180 4.93 0.90 -16.15
N ILE A 181 5.49 2.10 -16.30
CA ILE A 181 5.30 3.21 -15.36
C ILE A 181 4.33 4.22 -15.96
N LYS A 182 3.26 4.54 -15.22
CA LYS A 182 2.20 5.45 -15.67
C LYS A 182 2.19 6.73 -14.84
N PHE A 183 2.27 7.86 -15.52
CA PHE A 183 2.15 9.19 -14.92
C PHE A 183 0.72 9.68 -15.15
N GLY A 184 -0.03 9.90 -14.07
CA GLY A 184 -1.40 10.39 -14.18
C GLY A 184 -2.11 10.48 -12.83
N HIS A 185 -3.21 11.24 -12.81
CA HIS A 185 -4.05 11.42 -11.62
C HIS A 185 -3.29 11.86 -10.36
N SER A 186 -2.23 12.66 -10.54
CA SER A 186 -1.34 13.15 -9.47
C SER A 186 -0.39 12.10 -8.86
N TYR A 187 -0.17 10.97 -9.56
CA TYR A 187 0.74 9.91 -9.11
C TYR A 187 1.67 9.39 -10.22
N VAL A 188 2.88 9.01 -9.82
CA VAL A 188 3.70 8.02 -10.53
C VAL A 188 3.20 6.64 -10.11
N ASN A 189 2.79 5.81 -11.08
CA ASN A 189 2.13 4.55 -10.81
C ASN A 189 2.87 3.35 -11.41
N VAL A 190 2.97 2.28 -10.62
CA VAL A 190 3.13 0.91 -11.12
C VAL A 190 1.77 0.24 -10.96
N ILE A 191 1.20 -0.29 -12.04
CA ILE A 191 -0.11 -0.95 -12.01
C ILE A 191 0.01 -2.29 -12.74
N GLN A 192 0.19 -3.35 -11.96
CA GLN A 192 0.34 -4.72 -12.43
C GLN A 192 -0.66 -5.65 -11.75
N ALA A 193 -0.77 -6.89 -12.23
CA ALA A 193 -1.77 -7.84 -11.75
C ALA A 193 -1.64 -8.21 -10.27
N ASP A 194 -0.42 -8.16 -9.73
CA ASP A 194 -0.05 -8.57 -8.37
C ASP A 194 0.51 -7.45 -7.49
N VAL A 195 0.75 -6.25 -8.06
CA VAL A 195 1.27 -5.10 -7.32
C VAL A 195 0.77 -3.78 -7.91
N HIS A 196 0.35 -2.87 -7.03
CA HIS A 196 0.24 -1.45 -7.35
C HIS A 196 1.21 -0.64 -6.48
N LEU A 197 1.85 0.36 -7.07
CA LEU A 197 2.52 1.44 -6.35
C LEU A 197 1.88 2.74 -6.78
N HIS A 198 1.47 3.57 -5.83
CA HIS A 198 1.05 4.94 -6.05
C HIS A 198 2.02 5.87 -5.31
N LEU A 199 2.83 6.60 -6.06
CA LEU A 199 3.75 7.60 -5.52
C LEU A 199 3.23 8.99 -5.89
N ALA A 200 2.86 9.79 -4.88
CA ALA A 200 2.30 11.12 -5.08
C ALA A 200 3.31 12.02 -5.80
N ALA A 201 2.81 12.83 -6.73
CA ALA A 201 3.61 13.81 -7.46
C ALA A 201 4.43 14.66 -6.49
N ARG A 202 5.72 14.82 -6.79
CA ARG A 202 6.67 15.64 -6.00
C ARG A 202 6.85 15.20 -4.54
N ALA A 203 6.43 13.98 -4.19
CA ALA A 203 6.71 13.43 -2.85
C ALA A 203 8.19 13.11 -2.65
N VAL A 204 8.91 12.83 -3.75
CA VAL A 204 10.35 12.59 -3.74
C VAL A 204 11.05 13.85 -4.23
N ALA A 205 12.01 14.32 -3.46
CA ALA A 205 12.95 15.37 -3.86
C ALA A 205 14.31 14.80 -4.29
N ALA A 206 14.72 13.67 -3.71
CA ALA A 206 15.96 12.97 -4.06
C ALA A 206 15.91 11.48 -3.68
N TRP A 207 16.82 10.71 -4.27
CA TRP A 207 17.07 9.30 -3.98
C TRP A 207 18.47 9.08 -3.38
N ASN A 208 18.49 8.57 -2.17
CA ASN A 208 19.72 8.16 -1.51
C ASN A 208 20.15 6.78 -2.03
N ARG A 209 21.29 6.74 -2.71
CA ARG A 209 21.88 5.52 -3.26
C ARG A 209 22.81 4.85 -2.25
N ALA A 210 22.61 3.55 -2.04
CA ALA A 210 23.47 2.72 -1.20
C ALA A 210 23.78 1.38 -1.88
N PRO A 211 25.00 0.82 -1.69
CA PRO A 211 25.30 -0.54 -2.15
C PRO A 211 24.46 -1.57 -1.39
N MET A 212 23.98 -2.61 -2.09
CA MET A 212 23.22 -3.71 -1.49
C MET A 212 23.70 -5.04 -2.09
N GLY A 213 24.67 -5.69 -1.45
CA GLY A 213 25.31 -6.88 -2.02
C GLY A 213 25.98 -6.56 -3.36
N ASP A 214 25.60 -7.28 -4.41
CA ASP A 214 25.99 -7.04 -5.80
C ASP A 214 25.10 -5.99 -6.51
N GLY A 215 24.00 -5.59 -5.87
CA GLY A 215 23.04 -4.61 -6.35
C GLY A 215 23.17 -3.24 -5.69
N ILE A 216 22.11 -2.45 -5.84
CA ILE A 216 21.95 -1.16 -5.20
C ILE A 216 20.55 -1.03 -4.59
N ALA A 217 20.43 -0.17 -3.59
CA ALA A 217 19.18 0.31 -3.04
C ALA A 217 19.10 1.83 -3.21
N LEU A 218 17.95 2.31 -3.63
CA LEU A 218 17.61 3.72 -3.79
C LEU A 218 16.49 4.03 -2.79
N SER A 219 16.76 4.86 -1.79
CA SER A 219 15.79 5.25 -0.76
C SER A 219 15.29 6.67 -1.03
N ALA A 220 13.97 6.85 -1.14
CA ALA A 220 13.38 8.14 -1.45
C ALA A 220 13.40 9.09 -0.24
N THR A 221 13.70 10.36 -0.49
CA THR A 221 13.65 11.45 0.48
C THR A 221 12.80 12.61 0.00
N ASP A 222 12.21 13.34 0.95
CA ASP A 222 11.45 14.57 0.69
C ASP A 222 12.35 15.82 0.57
N GLU A 223 11.74 16.99 0.39
CA GLU A 223 12.46 18.28 0.27
C GLU A 223 13.28 18.64 1.52
N ALA A 224 12.94 18.08 2.69
CA ALA A 224 13.68 18.25 3.93
C ALA A 224 14.81 17.21 4.11
N GLY A 225 15.00 16.31 3.13
CA GLY A 225 15.97 15.23 3.18
C GLY A 225 15.55 14.07 4.10
N GLN A 226 14.28 14.02 4.54
CA GLN A 226 13.77 12.94 5.37
C GLN A 226 13.34 11.77 4.52
N LEU A 227 13.56 10.55 5.02
CA LEU A 227 13.10 9.33 4.35
C LEU A 227 11.57 9.29 4.33
N ILE A 228 11.00 9.10 3.15
CA ILE A 228 9.55 8.94 2.99
C ILE A 228 9.10 7.47 3.14
N GLY A 229 10.04 6.57 3.40
CA GLY A 229 9.78 5.15 3.62
C GLY A 229 9.67 4.29 2.35
N LEU A 230 9.84 4.86 1.16
CA LEU A 230 9.91 4.11 -0.11
C LEU A 230 11.35 3.75 -0.45
N THR A 231 11.59 2.51 -0.88
CA THR A 231 12.86 2.03 -1.40
C THR A 231 12.63 1.21 -2.67
N VAL A 232 13.53 1.37 -3.64
CA VAL A 232 13.63 0.53 -4.84
C VAL A 232 15.02 -0.07 -4.85
N SER A 233 15.12 -1.40 -4.92
CA SER A 233 16.41 -2.11 -4.90
C SER A 233 16.48 -3.22 -5.92
N GLY A 234 17.68 -3.60 -6.34
CA GLY A 234 17.87 -4.62 -7.37
C GLY A 234 19.29 -4.66 -7.89
N PRO A 235 19.57 -5.45 -8.94
CA PRO A 235 20.90 -5.55 -9.52
C PRO A 235 21.33 -4.20 -10.11
N ARG A 236 22.64 -3.92 -10.12
CA ARG A 236 23.18 -2.62 -10.57
C ARG A 236 22.70 -2.20 -11.97
N HIS A 237 22.62 -3.15 -12.89
CA HIS A 237 22.20 -2.90 -14.27
C HIS A 237 20.74 -2.42 -14.38
N ALA A 238 19.90 -2.66 -13.37
CA ALA A 238 18.53 -2.15 -13.34
C ALA A 238 18.47 -0.62 -13.24
N PHE A 239 19.57 0.02 -12.83
CA PHE A 239 19.61 1.45 -12.52
C PHE A 239 20.81 2.16 -13.17
N GLU A 240 21.39 1.60 -14.24
CA GLU A 240 22.51 2.23 -14.96
C GLU A 240 22.16 3.60 -15.54
N ALA A 241 20.90 3.80 -15.93
CA ALA A 241 20.39 5.07 -16.42
C ALA A 241 20.11 6.10 -15.31
N VAL A 242 20.19 5.70 -14.05
CA VAL A 242 20.00 6.60 -12.90
C VAL A 242 21.34 7.24 -12.55
N ALA A 243 21.40 8.57 -12.62
CA ALA A 243 22.59 9.33 -12.22
C ALA A 243 22.96 9.04 -10.75
N GLU A 244 24.24 9.20 -10.40
CA GLU A 244 24.71 9.04 -9.00
C GLU A 244 24.01 10.02 -8.04
N THR A 245 23.53 11.15 -8.56
CA THR A 245 22.68 12.12 -7.87
C THR A 245 21.39 12.27 -8.63
N VAL A 246 20.31 11.77 -8.04
CA VAL A 246 18.91 11.91 -8.49
C VAL A 246 18.05 12.03 -7.24
#